data_AF-A0A4Y2WDH4-F1
#
_entry.id   AF-A0A4Y2WDH4-F1
#
_cell.length_a   1.000
_cell.length_b   1.000
_cell.length_c   1.000
_cell.angle_alpha   90.00
_cell.angle_beta   90.00
_cell.angle_gamma   90.00
#
_symmetry.space_group_name_H-M   'P 1'
#
loop_
_entity.id
_entity.type
_entity.pdbx_description
1 polymer ?
#
loop_
_entity_poly.entity_id
_entity_poly.type
_entity_poly.pdbx_seq_one_letter_code
_entity_poly.pdbx_strand_id
1 'polypeptide(L)'
;MLVEKTLNVIKTEVKRIKEQEKSLLSTKIGINNMEVSVKPTLIFCMIDDKMCNAVAGCESTQTGYLYGAKPSEINGERIIPQKTVNRDLLSLDLSLPHTWISFLNAYYNFHIVSK
;
A
#
# COMPACT_ATOMS: atom_id res chain seq x y z
N MET A 1 16.05 16.31 7.42
CA MET A 1 17.00 15.38 8.07
C MET A 1 16.34 14.15 8.72
N LEU A 2 15.21 14.26 9.44
CA LEU A 2 14.51 13.08 10.00
C LEU A 2 13.73 12.24 8.96
N VAL A 3 13.16 12.86 7.92
CA VAL A 3 12.28 12.20 6.94
C VAL A 3 13.01 11.16 6.07
N GLU A 4 14.18 11.49 5.51
CA GLU A 4 14.95 10.54 4.68
C GLU A 4 15.46 9.34 5.47
N LYS A 5 15.89 9.56 6.72
CA LYS A 5 16.35 8.49 7.60
C LYS A 5 15.21 7.51 7.88
N THR A 6 14.00 8.01 8.14
CA THR A 6 12.81 7.19 8.34
C THR A 6 12.39 6.44 7.07
N LEU A 7 12.42 7.08 5.89
CA LEU A 7 12.11 6.41 4.62
C LEU A 7 13.06 5.25 4.32
N ASN A 8 14.36 5.44 4.57
CA ASN A 8 15.36 4.38 4.37
C ASN A 8 15.16 3.21 5.33
N VAL A 9 14.79 3.49 6.59
CA VAL A 9 14.43 2.44 7.56
C VAL A 9 13.23 1.64 7.06
N ILE A 10 12.16 2.31 6.60
CA ILE A 10 10.95 1.65 6.08
C ILE A 10 11.29 0.73 4.90
N LYS A 11 12.03 1.23 3.90
CA LYS A 11 12.43 0.44 2.74
C LYS A 11 13.27 -0.77 3.12
N THR A 12 14.18 -0.59 4.08
CA THR A 12 15.04 -1.67 4.58
C THR A 12 14.23 -2.74 5.29
N GLU A 13 13.32 -2.35 6.17
CA GLU A 13 12.46 -3.30 6.90
C GLU A 13 11.50 -4.04 5.97
N VAL A 14 10.89 -3.36 5.00
CA VAL A 14 10.02 -4.02 4.01
C VAL A 14 10.82 -5.01 3.16
N LYS A 15 12.03 -4.65 2.74
CA LYS A 15 12.93 -5.58 2.03
C LYS A 15 13.25 -6.80 2.89
N ARG A 16 13.61 -6.59 4.15
CA ARG A 16 13.91 -7.64 5.13
C ARG A 16 12.72 -8.59 5.31
N ILE A 17 11.50 -8.06 5.45
CA ILE A 17 10.27 -8.86 5.59
C ILE A 17 10.02 -9.71 4.33
N LYS A 18 10.14 -9.13 3.13
CA LYS A 18 9.97 -9.86 1.86
C LYS A 18 11.01 -10.97 1.67
N GLU A 19 12.24 -10.76 2.13
CA GLU A 19 13.29 -11.79 2.12
C GLU A 19 12.97 -12.91 3.11
N GLN A 20 12.51 -12.56 4.32
CA GLN A 20 12.06 -13.53 5.32
C GLN A 20 10.88 -14.37 4.81
N GLU A 21 9.90 -13.75 4.16
CA GLU A 21 8.77 -14.45 3.53
C GLU A 21 9.24 -15.50 2.51
N LYS A 22 10.16 -15.13 1.61
CA LYS A 22 10.73 -16.07 0.62
C LYS A 22 11.45 -17.25 1.26
N SER A 23 12.00 -17.07 2.47
CA SER A 23 12.68 -18.11 3.23
C SER A 23 11.72 -19.00 4.06
N LEU A 24 10.41 -18.71 4.09
CA LEU A 24 9.45 -19.50 4.85
C LEU A 24 9.32 -20.91 4.26
N LEU A 25 9.60 -21.89 5.12
CA LEU A 25 9.40 -23.30 4.83
C LEU A 25 7.95 -23.70 5.13
N SER A 26 7.48 -24.72 4.43
CA SER A 26 6.19 -25.32 4.75
C SER A 26 6.23 -25.90 6.16
N THR A 27 5.17 -25.61 6.93
CA THR A 27 4.99 -26.14 8.27
C THR A 27 4.26 -27.47 8.18
N LYS A 28 4.83 -28.52 8.76
CA LYS A 28 4.18 -29.82 8.89
C LYS A 28 3.31 -29.83 10.13
N ILE A 29 2.04 -30.15 9.97
CA ILE A 29 1.06 -30.27 11.06
C ILE A 29 0.46 -31.67 11.04
N GLY A 30 0.33 -32.28 12.22
CA GLY A 30 -0.36 -33.55 12.39
C GLY A 30 -1.84 -33.33 12.68
N ILE A 31 -2.72 -33.89 11.85
CA ILE A 31 -4.18 -33.85 12.04
C ILE A 31 -4.72 -35.27 11.88
N ASN A 32 -5.37 -35.83 12.91
CA ASN A 32 -6.00 -37.16 12.86
C ASN A 32 -5.10 -38.27 12.30
N ASN A 33 -3.86 -38.37 12.80
CA ASN A 33 -2.82 -39.30 12.32
C ASN A 33 -2.38 -39.10 10.85
N MET A 34 -2.73 -37.99 10.22
CA MET A 34 -2.22 -37.58 8.90
C MET A 34 -1.21 -36.43 9.06
N GLU A 35 -0.13 -36.47 8.28
CA GLU A 35 0.81 -35.34 8.17
C GLU A 35 0.38 -34.44 7.01
N VAL A 36 0.12 -33.17 7.29
CA VAL A 36 -0.24 -32.15 6.30
C VAL A 36 0.88 -31.10 6.25
N SER A 37 1.35 -30.78 5.04
CA SER A 37 2.34 -29.73 4.80
C SER A 37 1.64 -28.45 4.34
N VAL A 38 1.72 -27.38 5.13
CA VAL A 38 1.09 -26.09 4.85
C VAL A 38 2.15 -25.07 4.52
N LYS A 39 2.09 -24.48 3.32
CA LYS A 39 2.95 -23.35 2.93
C LYS A 39 2.17 -22.03 3.12
N PRO A 40 2.53 -21.19 4.09
CA PRO A 40 1.88 -19.88 4.24
C PRO A 40 2.25 -18.97 3.07
N THR A 41 1.31 -18.15 2.62
CA THR A 41 1.54 -17.01 1.72
C THR A 41 1.17 -15.75 2.49
N LEU A 42 2.09 -14.78 2.55
CA LEU A 42 1.86 -13.52 3.26
C LEU A 42 1.50 -12.43 2.25
N ILE A 43 0.50 -11.63 2.57
CA ILE A 43 0.11 -10.48 1.75
C ILE A 43 0.33 -9.23 2.60
N PHE A 44 1.08 -8.28 2.07
CA PHE A 44 1.51 -7.09 2.80
C PHE A 44 0.48 -5.95 2.70
N CYS A 45 -0.75 -6.19 3.16
CA CYS A 45 -1.89 -5.26 2.99
C CYS A 45 -2.22 -4.41 4.24
N MET A 46 -1.74 -4.78 5.42
CA MET A 46 -2.06 -4.09 6.68
C MET A 46 -1.10 -2.93 6.96
N ILE A 47 -0.99 -1.99 6.02
CA ILE A 47 -0.19 -0.77 6.17
C ILE A 47 -1.03 0.47 5.91
N ASP A 48 -0.65 1.59 6.51
CA ASP A 48 -1.33 2.85 6.27
C ASP A 48 -0.92 3.49 4.94
N ASP A 49 -1.77 4.37 4.40
CA ASP A 49 -1.55 5.01 3.09
C ASP A 49 -0.28 5.87 3.04
N LYS A 50 0.22 6.39 4.17
CA LYS A 50 1.49 7.13 4.20
C LYS A 50 2.66 6.17 4.07
N MET A 51 2.59 5.00 4.70
CA MET A 51 3.54 3.92 4.49
C MET A 51 3.50 3.40 3.05
N CYS A 52 2.32 3.27 2.43
CA CYS A 52 2.20 2.92 1.00
C CYS A 52 3.01 3.89 0.13
N ASN A 53 2.88 5.20 0.35
CA ASN A 53 3.65 6.21 -0.36
C ASN A 53 5.16 6.10 -0.12
N ALA A 54 5.59 5.83 1.12
CA ALA A 54 6.99 5.62 1.45
C ALA A 54 7.58 4.39 0.74
N VAL A 55 6.83 3.29 0.70
CA VAL A 55 7.19 2.04 0.03
C VAL A 55 7.23 2.22 -1.49
N ALA A 56 6.26 2.93 -2.05
CA ALA A 56 6.21 3.29 -3.47
C ALA A 56 7.29 4.31 -3.88
N GLY A 57 7.94 4.95 -2.91
CA GLY A 57 8.95 5.98 -3.17
C GLY A 57 8.36 7.31 -3.64
N CYS A 58 7.09 7.58 -3.35
CA CYS A 58 6.46 8.86 -3.66
C CYS A 58 7.01 9.97 -2.76
N GLU A 59 7.39 11.11 -3.35
CA GLU A 59 7.92 12.26 -2.61
C GLU A 59 6.86 13.00 -1.78
N SER A 60 5.58 12.86 -2.14
CA SER A 60 4.44 13.48 -1.46
C SER A 60 3.42 12.44 -1.05
N THR A 61 2.82 12.63 0.13
CA THR A 61 1.71 11.82 0.64
C THR A 61 0.41 12.02 -0.12
N GLN A 62 0.32 13.08 -0.94
CA GLN A 62 -0.85 13.37 -1.77
C GLN A 62 -0.74 12.75 -3.18
N THR A 63 0.42 12.23 -3.54
CA THR A 63 0.60 11.53 -4.81
C THR A 63 -0.04 10.14 -4.69
N GLY A 64 -0.81 9.71 -5.69
CA GLY A 64 -1.37 8.35 -5.68
C GLY A 64 -0.26 7.30 -5.81
N TYR A 65 -0.06 6.44 -4.81
CA TYR A 65 1.05 5.48 -4.81
C TYR A 65 0.99 4.43 -5.93
N LEU A 66 -0.20 4.09 -6.44
CA LEU A 66 -0.38 3.08 -7.49
C LEU A 66 0.02 3.56 -8.90
N TYR A 67 -0.24 4.83 -9.20
CA TYR A 67 -0.13 5.41 -10.55
C TYR A 67 0.74 6.68 -10.58
N GLY A 68 1.23 7.15 -9.43
CA GLY A 68 2.14 8.28 -9.31
C GLY A 68 1.56 9.62 -9.74
N ALA A 69 0.23 9.82 -9.71
CA ALA A 69 -0.36 11.10 -10.11
C ALA A 69 -0.49 12.07 -8.94
N LYS A 70 -0.17 13.34 -9.22
CA LYS A 70 -0.34 14.45 -8.28
C LYS A 70 -1.80 14.91 -8.29
N PRO A 71 -2.29 15.57 -7.22
CA PRO A 71 -3.65 16.11 -7.18
C PRO A 71 -4.02 16.98 -8.39
N SER A 72 -3.07 17.77 -8.90
CA SER A 72 -3.25 18.60 -10.10
C SER A 72 -3.52 17.81 -11.39
N GLU A 73 -3.10 16.55 -11.44
CA GLU A 73 -3.23 15.68 -12.61
C GLU A 73 -4.50 14.80 -12.54
N ILE A 74 -5.03 14.58 -11.34
CA ILE A 74 -6.17 13.66 -11.09
C ILE A 74 -7.46 14.16 -11.75
N ASN A 75 -7.64 15.47 -11.86
CA ASN A 75 -8.79 16.06 -12.57
C ASN A 75 -8.67 15.98 -14.10
N GLY A 76 -7.54 15.49 -14.63
CA GLY A 76 -7.34 15.30 -16.06
C GLY A 76 -7.87 13.95 -16.51
N GLU A 77 -9.11 13.90 -17.01
CA GLU A 77 -9.77 12.67 -17.52
C GLU A 77 -8.93 11.89 -18.55
N ARG A 78 -8.05 12.57 -19.29
CA ARG A 78 -7.16 11.96 -20.29
C ARG A 78 -5.82 11.48 -19.73
N ILE A 79 -5.41 11.98 -18.57
CA ILE A 79 -4.07 11.77 -18.00
C ILE A 79 -4.03 10.46 -17.20
N ILE A 80 -5.06 10.21 -16.37
CA ILE A 80 -5.11 9.03 -15.50
C ILE A 80 -5.17 7.70 -16.27
N PRO A 81 -6.00 7.53 -17.31
CA PRO A 81 -6.05 6.28 -18.07
C PRO A 81 -4.74 5.92 -18.78
N GLN A 82 -3.87 6.90 -19.01
CA GLN A 82 -2.57 6.72 -19.67
C GLN A 82 -1.43 6.39 -18.69
N LYS A 83 -1.65 6.56 -17.36
CA LYS A 83 -0.62 6.26 -16.36
C LYS A 83 -0.52 4.75 -16.14
N THR A 84 0.70 4.23 -16.22
CA THR A 84 1.00 2.84 -15.92
C THR A 84 0.84 2.57 -14.42
N VAL A 85 0.04 1.57 -14.08
CA VAL A 85 -0.08 1.09 -12.69
C VAL A 85 1.13 0.21 -12.35
N ASN A 86 1.80 0.51 -11.25
CA ASN A 86 2.83 -0.37 -10.71
C ASN A 86 2.17 -1.58 -10.03
N ARG A 87 2.17 -2.73 -10.72
CA ARG A 87 1.50 -3.95 -10.26
C ARG A 87 2.10 -4.53 -8.98
N ASP A 88 3.37 -4.26 -8.69
CA ASP A 88 4.03 -4.76 -7.47
C ASP A 88 3.42 -4.12 -6.21
N LEU A 89 2.84 -2.92 -6.36
CA LEU A 89 2.18 -2.19 -5.28
C LEU A 89 0.73 -2.62 -5.06
N LEU A 90 0.15 -3.46 -5.92
CA LEU A 90 -1.19 -4.02 -5.68
C LEU A 90 -1.23 -4.91 -4.43
N SER A 91 -0.07 -5.48 -4.06
CA SER A 91 0.08 -6.27 -2.83
C SER A 91 -0.08 -5.44 -1.54
N LEU A 92 0.01 -4.10 -1.64
CA LEU A 92 -0.21 -3.18 -0.52
C LEU A 92 -1.69 -3.00 -0.20
N ASP A 93 -2.58 -3.46 -1.10
CA ASP A 93 -4.04 -3.35 -1.03
C ASP A 93 -4.52 -1.90 -0.84
N LEU A 94 -5.85 -1.72 -0.87
CA LEU A 94 -6.49 -0.47 -0.52
C LEU A 94 -6.82 -0.49 0.97
N SER A 95 -6.37 0.51 1.71
CA SER A 95 -6.87 0.72 3.06
C SER A 95 -8.31 1.25 3.00
N LEU A 96 -9.28 0.34 2.95
CA LEU A 96 -10.71 0.66 2.94
C LEU A 96 -11.08 1.67 4.04
N PRO A 97 -10.62 1.54 5.30
CA PRO A 97 -10.94 2.52 6.35
C PRO A 97 -10.44 3.94 6.01
N HIS A 98 -9.19 4.08 5.55
CA HIS A 98 -8.64 5.39 5.18
C HIS A 98 -9.31 5.97 3.92
N THR A 99 -9.70 5.11 2.98
CA THR A 99 -10.46 5.50 1.78
C THR A 99 -11.82 6.08 2.17
N TRP A 100 -12.56 5.42 3.06
CA TRP A 100 -13.86 5.90 3.53
C TRP A 100 -13.76 7.24 4.26
N ILE A 101 -12.79 7.40 5.17
CA ILE A 101 -12.55 8.67 5.88
C ILE A 101 -12.24 9.80 4.90
N SER A 102 -11.37 9.53 3.92
CA SER A 102 -10.96 10.54 2.93
C SER A 102 -12.13 10.94 2.03
N PHE A 103 -12.96 9.99 1.61
CA PHE A 103 -14.16 10.24 0.83
C PHE A 103 -15.17 11.10 1.60
N LEU A 104 -15.46 10.75 2.85
CA LEU A 104 -16.37 11.51 3.70
C LEU A 104 -15.87 12.94 3.90
N ASN A 105 -14.58 13.12 4.21
CA ASN A 105 -13.98 14.46 4.35
C ASN A 105 -14.13 15.28 3.06
N ALA A 106 -13.86 14.70 1.88
CA ALA A 106 -14.02 15.40 0.60
C ALA A 106 -15.48 15.80 0.36
N TYR A 107 -16.42 14.89 0.64
CA TYR A 107 -17.84 15.13 0.51
C TYR A 107 -18.32 16.27 1.42
N TYR A 108 -17.94 16.25 2.71
CA TYR A 108 -18.27 17.30 3.67
C TYR A 108 -17.70 18.65 3.24
N ASN A 109 -16.42 18.70 2.84
CA ASN A 109 -15.81 19.95 2.39
C ASN A 109 -16.52 20.50 1.14
N PHE A 110 -16.88 19.65 0.18
CA PHE A 110 -17.62 20.08 -1.00
C PHE A 110 -19.00 20.66 -0.65
N HIS A 111 -19.75 20.02 0.26
CA HIS A 111 -21.11 20.46 0.61
C HIS A 111 -21.17 21.67 1.56
N ILE A 112 -20.17 21.86 2.42
CA ILE A 112 -20.15 23.00 3.37
C ILE A 112 -19.54 24.24 2.73
N VAL A 113 -18.46 24.10 1.95
CA VAL A 113 -17.73 25.24 1.35
C VAL A 113 -18.40 25.76 0.06
N SER A 114 -19.26 24.95 -0.57
CA SER A 114 -20.02 25.38 -1.77
C SER A 114 -21.37 26.05 -1.43
N LYS A 115 -21.60 26.43 -0.16
CA LYS A 115 -22.70 27.29 0.29
C LYS A 115 -22.15 28.63 0.76
#